data_AF-A0A7C2ENV4-F1
#
_entry.id   AF-A0A7C2ENV4-F1
#
_cell.length_a   1.000
_cell.length_b   1.000
_cell.length_c   1.000
_cell.angle_alpha   90.00
_cell.angle_beta   90.00
_cell.angle_gamma   90.00
#
_symmetry.space_group_name_H-M   'P 1'
#
loop_
_entity.id
_entity.type
_entity.pdbx_description
1 polymer ?
#
loop_
_entity_poly.entity_id
_entity_poly.type
_entity_poly.pdbx_seq_one_letter_code
_entity_poly.pdbx_strand_id
1 'polypeptide(L)'
;MVSRRTVLRVIAFCAVIGAAALAYSGMRSAEGAAAWAQDPIQLDRRISMLEQRLYSIESRISGVEQQAIVSQRSTPSQGGRDPLVDLLRSEVEALKIRLREIECGLVHVDERTLPAAEKDARKRAGTRPNDPCRLDPETPVKLSTRP
;
A
#
# COMPACT_ATOMS: atom_id res chain seq x y z
N MET A 1 27.26 -18.29 -11.51
CA MET A 1 28.18 -18.64 -10.40
C MET A 1 27.51 -18.29 -9.07
N VAL A 2 26.98 -19.28 -8.36
CA VAL A 2 26.41 -19.05 -7.01
C VAL A 2 27.56 -18.84 -6.03
N SER A 3 27.57 -17.71 -5.33
CA SER A 3 28.63 -17.37 -4.39
C SER A 3 28.67 -18.37 -3.24
N ARG A 4 29.86 -18.89 -2.90
CA ARG A 4 30.07 -19.83 -1.77
C ARG A 4 29.47 -19.30 -0.46
N ARG A 5 29.39 -17.97 -0.31
CA ARG A 5 28.76 -17.29 0.83
C ARG A 5 27.25 -17.51 0.90
N THR A 6 26.57 -17.63 -0.23
CA THR A 6 25.12 -17.88 -0.29
C THR A 6 24.81 -19.32 0.11
N VAL A 7 25.64 -20.28 -0.31
CA VAL A 7 25.48 -21.70 0.06
C VAL A 7 25.65 -21.91 1.57
N LEU A 8 26.67 -21.29 2.17
CA LEU A 8 26.90 -21.35 3.62
C LEU A 8 25.74 -20.77 4.44
N ARG A 9 25.13 -19.67 3.97
CA ARG A 9 23.96 -19.07 4.63
C ARG A 9 22.74 -19.97 4.59
N VAL A 10 22.48 -20.62 3.45
CA VAL A 10 21.34 -21.53 3.29
C VAL A 10 21.49 -22.75 4.20
N ILE A 11 22.68 -23.35 4.26
CA ILE A 11 22.94 -24.52 5.13
C ILE A 11 22.76 -24.17 6.61
N ALA A 12 23.28 -23.02 7.05
CA ALA A 12 23.11 -22.56 8.42
C ALA A 12 21.63 -22.35 8.77
N PHE A 13 20.85 -21.78 7.85
CA PHE A 13 19.41 -21.56 8.05
C PHE A 13 18.65 -22.89 8.15
N CYS A 14 18.97 -23.87 7.30
CA CYS A 14 18.37 -25.21 7.38
C CYS A 14 18.70 -25.94 8.67
N ALA A 15 19.92 -25.81 9.19
CA ALA A 15 20.32 -26.45 10.45
C ALA A 15 19.55 -25.88 11.66
N VAL A 16 19.33 -24.56 11.69
CA VAL A 16 18.56 -23.91 12.77
C VAL A 16 17.09 -24.33 12.74
N ILE A 17 16.48 -24.38 11.55
CA ILE A 17 15.08 -24.83 11.39
C ILE A 17 14.93 -26.30 11.77
N GLY A 18 15.88 -27.16 11.36
CA GLY A 18 15.89 -28.57 11.71
C GLY A 18 15.98 -28.81 13.22
N ALA A 19 16.85 -28.08 13.91
CA ALA A 19 16.98 -28.16 15.37
C ALA A 19 15.72 -27.69 16.11
N ALA A 20 15.08 -26.61 15.63
CA ALA A 20 13.83 -26.11 16.21
C ALA A 20 12.67 -27.11 16.04
N ALA A 21 12.58 -27.77 14.88
CA ALA A 21 11.55 -28.77 14.62
C ALA A 21 11.69 -30.02 15.51
N LEU A 22 12.92 -30.46 15.77
CA LEU A 22 13.22 -31.59 16.66
C LEU A 22 12.95 -31.27 18.14
N ALA A 23 13.24 -30.05 18.59
CA ALA A 23 12.89 -29.62 19.94
C ALA A 23 11.36 -29.55 20.13
N TYR A 24 10.63 -29.10 19.11
CA TYR A 24 9.17 -28.97 19.16
C TYR A 24 8.45 -30.33 19.12
N SER A 25 9.01 -31.33 18.44
CA SER A 25 8.44 -32.68 18.40
C SER A 25 8.74 -33.48 19.69
N GLY A 26 9.91 -33.26 20.31
CA GLY A 26 10.27 -33.87 21.59
C GLY A 26 9.33 -33.50 22.74
N MET A 27 8.86 -32.25 22.78
CA MET A 27 7.89 -31.81 23.81
C MET A 27 6.48 -32.37 23.60
N ARG A 28 6.08 -32.72 22.38
CA ARG A 28 4.73 -33.25 22.10
C ARG A 28 4.54 -34.74 22.42
N SER A 29 5.61 -35.52 22.49
CA SER A 29 5.50 -36.98 22.76
C SER A 29 5.33 -37.35 24.23
N ALA A 30 5.61 -36.44 25.18
CA ALA A 30 5.45 -36.72 26.61
C ALA A 30 4.00 -36.58 27.12
N GLU A 31 3.13 -35.85 26.41
CA GLU A 31 1.74 -35.59 26.82
C GLU A 31 0.70 -36.55 26.18
N GLY A 32 1.11 -37.39 25.23
CA GLY A 32 0.18 -38.24 24.44
C GLY A 32 -0.32 -39.51 25.13
N ALA A 33 0.32 -39.95 26.22
CA ALA A 33 -0.01 -41.24 26.86
C ALA A 33 -1.19 -41.18 27.84
N ALA A 34 -1.65 -39.99 28.25
CA ALA A 34 -2.72 -39.82 29.26
C ALA A 34 -4.10 -39.47 28.65
N ALA A 35 -4.21 -39.34 27.32
CA ALA A 35 -5.38 -38.74 26.67
C ALA A 35 -6.60 -39.67 26.46
N TRP A 36 -6.48 -40.98 26.69
CA TRP A 36 -7.49 -41.96 26.24
C TRP A 36 -8.54 -42.38 27.28
N ALA A 37 -8.55 -41.77 28.47
CA ALA A 37 -9.57 -42.00 29.49
C ALA A 37 -10.27 -40.68 29.87
N GLN A 38 -10.84 -39.98 28.89
CA GLN A 38 -11.73 -38.85 29.18
C GLN A 38 -13.15 -39.37 29.41
N ASP A 39 -13.57 -39.33 30.67
CA ASP A 39 -14.90 -39.63 31.18
C ASP A 39 -15.97 -38.81 30.41
N PRO A 40 -17.05 -39.41 29.85
CA PRO A 40 -18.04 -38.71 29.03
C PRO A 40 -18.66 -37.48 29.72
N ILE A 41 -18.73 -37.49 31.05
CA ILE A 41 -19.22 -36.35 31.86
C ILE A 41 -18.27 -35.15 31.78
N GLN A 42 -16.96 -35.38 31.66
CA GLN A 42 -16.00 -34.30 31.47
C GLN A 42 -16.04 -33.75 30.04
N LEU A 43 -16.31 -34.57 29.04
CA LEU A 43 -16.53 -34.08 27.68
C LEU A 43 -17.75 -33.18 27.62
N ASP A 44 -18.86 -33.59 28.24
CA ASP A 44 -20.10 -32.81 28.27
C ASP A 44 -19.88 -31.41 28.89
N ARG A 45 -19.19 -31.33 30.03
CA ARG A 45 -18.82 -30.03 30.65
C ARG A 45 -17.92 -29.17 29.76
N ARG A 46 -16.98 -29.78 29.02
CA ARG A 46 -16.11 -29.05 28.10
C ARG A 46 -16.89 -28.54 26.89
N ILE A 47 -17.83 -29.35 26.39
CA ILE A 47 -18.72 -28.99 25.28
C ILE A 47 -19.59 -27.80 25.69
N SER A 48 -20.27 -27.85 26.84
CA SER A 48 -21.09 -26.72 27.32
C SER A 48 -20.25 -25.44 27.51
N MET A 49 -19.00 -25.57 27.98
CA MET A 49 -18.10 -24.41 28.11
C MET A 49 -17.68 -23.85 26.74
N LEU A 50 -17.45 -24.71 25.74
CA LEU A 50 -17.12 -24.29 24.39
C LEU A 50 -18.32 -23.63 23.71
N GLU A 51 -19.52 -24.18 23.87
CA GLU A 51 -20.76 -23.58 23.37
C GLU A 51 -20.95 -22.17 23.93
N GLN A 52 -20.79 -22.00 25.24
CA GLN A 52 -20.91 -20.69 25.88
C GLN A 52 -19.87 -19.68 25.37
N ARG A 53 -18.63 -20.13 25.12
CA ARG A 53 -17.58 -19.30 24.51
C ARG A 53 -17.91 -18.95 23.07
N LEU A 54 -18.45 -19.89 22.31
CA LEU A 54 -18.82 -19.69 20.91
C LEU A 54 -19.94 -18.65 20.80
N TYR A 55 -20.97 -18.74 21.65
CA TYR A 55 -22.00 -17.69 21.76
C TYR A 55 -21.43 -16.32 22.12
N SER A 56 -20.44 -16.26 23.03
CA SER A 56 -19.76 -15.00 23.34
C SER A 56 -18.92 -14.45 22.18
N ILE A 57 -18.32 -15.31 21.37
CA ILE A 57 -17.53 -14.90 20.20
C ILE A 57 -18.49 -14.42 19.10
N GLU A 58 -19.55 -15.16 18.83
CA GLU A 58 -20.57 -14.83 17.83
C GLU A 58 -21.20 -13.46 18.12
N SER A 59 -21.63 -13.21 19.36
CA SER A 59 -22.17 -11.89 19.76
C SER A 59 -21.16 -10.74 19.58
N ARG A 60 -19.87 -10.97 19.86
CA ARG A 60 -18.82 -9.98 19.60
C ARG A 60 -18.60 -9.75 18.12
N ILE A 61 -18.63 -10.80 17.30
CA ILE A 61 -18.51 -10.71 15.85
C ILE A 61 -19.70 -9.94 15.27
N SER A 62 -20.93 -10.26 15.66
CA SER A 62 -22.12 -9.52 15.23
C SER A 62 -22.04 -8.04 15.63
N GLY A 63 -21.53 -7.74 16.82
CA GLY A 63 -21.28 -6.37 17.26
C GLY A 63 -20.24 -5.65 16.40
N VAL A 64 -19.13 -6.33 16.06
CA VAL A 64 -18.08 -5.80 15.19
C VAL A 64 -18.57 -5.62 13.75
N GLU A 65 -19.35 -6.57 13.21
CA GLU A 65 -19.95 -6.47 11.88
C GLU A 65 -20.93 -5.31 11.80
N GLN A 66 -21.79 -5.16 12.82
CA GLN A 66 -22.73 -4.05 12.87
C GLN A 66 -21.99 -2.71 13.04
N GLN A 67 -20.94 -2.67 13.87
CA GLN A 67 -20.07 -1.49 13.98
C GLN A 67 -19.32 -1.21 12.68
N ALA A 68 -18.88 -2.23 11.93
CA ALA A 68 -18.21 -2.07 10.66
C ALA A 68 -19.15 -1.54 9.58
N ILE A 69 -20.39 -2.05 9.52
CA ILE A 69 -21.43 -1.58 8.58
C ILE A 69 -21.84 -0.14 8.92
N VAL A 70 -22.02 0.17 10.20
CA VAL A 70 -22.31 1.54 10.65
C VAL A 70 -21.12 2.46 10.37
N SER A 71 -19.88 2.04 10.63
CA SER A 71 -18.67 2.81 10.34
C SER A 71 -18.49 3.04 8.83
N GLN A 72 -18.84 2.06 7.99
CA GLN A 72 -18.85 2.18 6.52
C GLN A 72 -19.90 3.16 6.00
N ARG A 73 -21.08 3.23 6.65
CA ARG A 73 -22.16 4.16 6.24
C ARG A 73 -22.06 5.54 6.89
N SER A 74 -21.33 5.69 7.99
CA SER A 74 -21.32 6.93 8.79
C SER A 74 -20.19 7.89 8.48
N THR A 75 -19.19 7.56 7.65
CA THR A 75 -18.11 8.52 7.32
C THR A 75 -17.26 8.07 6.12
N PRO A 76 -17.05 8.90 5.08
CA PRO A 76 -15.70 9.00 4.53
C PRO A 76 -14.80 9.40 5.69
N SER A 77 -13.96 8.49 6.15
CA SER A 77 -13.07 8.71 7.30
C SER A 77 -12.34 10.06 7.22
N GLN A 78 -12.85 11.03 7.98
CA GLN A 78 -12.11 12.17 8.54
C GLN A 78 -11.49 11.79 9.90
N GLY A 79 -11.54 10.51 10.31
CA GLY A 79 -10.95 10.01 11.54
C GLY A 79 -9.55 9.45 11.29
N GLY A 80 -8.56 10.33 11.25
CA GLY A 80 -7.15 9.96 11.06
C GLY A 80 -6.58 10.38 9.71
N ARG A 81 -6.89 11.58 9.21
CA ARG A 81 -5.96 12.22 8.28
C ARG A 81 -4.68 12.52 9.05
N ASP A 82 -3.68 11.68 8.83
CA ASP A 82 -2.34 11.95 9.32
C ASP A 82 -1.91 13.32 8.75
N PRO A 83 -1.64 14.33 9.60
CA PRO A 83 -1.26 15.66 9.13
C PRO A 83 -0.01 15.60 8.24
N LEU A 84 0.83 14.59 8.42
CA LEU A 84 1.98 14.33 7.56
C LEU A 84 1.53 13.91 6.15
N VAL A 85 0.52 13.06 6.02
CA VAL A 85 -0.03 12.65 4.71
C VAL A 85 -0.67 13.83 3.98
N ASP A 86 -1.37 14.71 4.69
CA ASP A 86 -1.93 15.93 4.10
C ASP A 86 -0.83 16.91 3.67
N LEU A 87 0.24 17.06 4.47
CA LEU A 87 1.43 17.84 4.11
C LEU A 87 2.08 17.29 2.84
N LEU A 88 2.39 15.99 2.80
CA LEU A 88 2.96 15.34 1.62
C LEU A 88 2.08 15.50 0.38
N ARG A 89 0.75 15.39 0.55
CA ARG A 89 -0.19 15.61 -0.57
C ARG A 89 -0.08 17.02 -1.12
N SER A 90 -0.01 18.01 -0.24
CA SER A 90 0.15 19.43 -0.64
C SER A 90 1.48 19.69 -1.33
N GLU A 91 2.58 19.08 -0.88
CA GLU A 91 3.90 19.18 -1.51
C GLU A 91 3.92 18.51 -2.89
N VAL A 92 3.30 17.34 -3.03
CA VAL A 92 3.16 16.65 -4.32
C VAL A 92 2.33 17.49 -5.30
N GLU A 93 1.26 18.13 -4.83
CA GLU A 93 0.48 19.04 -5.67
C GLU A 93 1.29 20.26 -6.11
N ALA A 94 2.06 20.87 -5.21
CA ALA A 94 2.96 21.97 -5.53
C ALA A 94 4.03 21.56 -6.56
N LEU A 95 4.65 20.39 -6.39
CA LEU A 95 5.61 19.83 -7.33
C LEU A 95 4.98 19.56 -8.70
N LYS A 96 3.77 19.00 -8.74
CA LYS A 96 3.03 18.77 -10.00
C LYS A 96 2.69 20.07 -10.73
N ILE A 97 2.46 21.16 -10.01
CA ILE A 97 2.25 22.47 -10.62
C ILE A 97 3.57 22.97 -11.23
N ARG A 98 4.67 22.94 -10.47
CA ARG A 98 6.00 23.33 -10.97
C ARG A 98 6.45 22.52 -12.17
N LEU A 99 6.21 21.21 -12.16
CA LEU A 99 6.55 20.33 -13.26
C LEU A 99 5.81 20.75 -14.54
N ARG A 100 4.51 21.04 -14.44
CA ARG A 100 3.72 21.57 -15.57
C ARG A 100 4.21 22.93 -16.07
N GLU A 101 4.61 23.83 -15.17
CA GLU A 101 5.21 25.12 -15.57
C GLU A 101 6.52 24.93 -16.34
N ILE A 102 7.38 24.02 -15.88
CA ILE A 102 8.65 23.70 -16.55
C ILE A 102 8.41 23.03 -17.91
N GLU A 103 7.47 22.08 -17.98
CA GLU A 103 7.07 21.44 -19.24
C GLU A 103 6.56 22.47 -20.24
N CYS A 104 5.65 23.37 -19.83
CA CYS A 104 5.20 24.46 -20.70
C CYS A 104 6.37 25.37 -21.12
N GLY A 105 7.26 25.73 -20.20
CA GLY A 105 8.44 26.54 -20.50
C GLY A 105 9.38 25.87 -21.50
N LEU A 106 9.58 24.56 -21.40
CA LEU A 106 10.39 23.79 -22.33
C LEU A 106 9.77 23.75 -23.73
N VAL A 107 8.45 23.53 -23.81
CA VAL A 107 7.72 23.59 -25.09
C VAL A 107 7.85 24.98 -25.71
N HIS A 108 7.76 26.04 -24.91
CA HIS A 108 7.90 27.40 -25.39
C HIS A 108 9.31 27.69 -25.93
N VAL A 109 10.36 27.18 -25.26
CA VAL A 109 11.74 27.27 -25.76
C VAL A 109 11.92 26.46 -27.06
N ASP A 110 11.37 25.24 -27.13
CA ASP A 110 11.37 24.41 -28.35
C ASP A 110 10.78 25.19 -29.53
N GLU A 111 9.57 25.73 -29.36
CA GLU A 111 8.88 26.50 -30.41
C GLU A 111 9.64 27.76 -30.84
N ARG A 112 10.42 28.38 -29.96
CA ARG A 112 11.29 29.50 -30.31
C ARG A 112 12.50 29.07 -31.12
N THR A 113 13.08 27.92 -30.79
CA THR A 113 14.26 27.37 -31.47
C THR A 113 13.98 26.72 -32.83
N LEU A 114 12.73 26.33 -33.12
CA LEU A 114 12.37 25.73 -34.41
C LEU A 114 12.65 26.67 -35.61
N PRO A 115 13.07 26.14 -36.77
CA PRO A 115 13.17 26.91 -38.00
C PRO A 115 11.77 27.31 -38.50
N ALA A 116 11.67 28.47 -39.18
CA ALA A 116 10.39 29.03 -39.64
C ALA A 116 9.53 28.05 -40.46
N ALA A 117 10.17 27.22 -41.28
CA ALA A 117 9.50 26.19 -42.08
C ALA A 117 8.79 25.13 -41.22
N GLU A 118 9.37 24.75 -40.09
CA GLU A 118 8.77 23.78 -39.16
C GLU A 118 7.68 24.40 -38.29
N LYS A 119 7.82 25.68 -37.92
CA LYS A 119 6.77 26.43 -37.22
C LYS A 119 5.49 26.50 -38.07
N ASP A 120 5.64 26.79 -39.36
CA ASP A 120 4.50 26.84 -40.28
C ASP A 120 3.88 25.46 -40.51
N ALA A 121 4.69 24.40 -40.57
CA ALA A 121 4.18 23.03 -40.64
C ALA A 121 3.38 22.65 -39.38
N ARG A 122 3.83 23.03 -38.18
CA ARG A 122 3.10 22.78 -36.92
C ARG A 122 1.82 23.60 -36.79
N LYS A 123 1.83 24.87 -37.20
CA LYS A 123 0.61 25.71 -37.28
C LYS A 123 -0.44 25.09 -38.19
N ARG A 124 -0.01 24.54 -39.34
CA ARG A 124 -0.90 23.85 -40.30
C ARG A 124 -1.38 22.49 -39.81
N ALA A 125 -0.58 21.78 -39.02
CA ALA A 125 -0.95 20.50 -38.42
C ALA A 125 -2.02 20.62 -37.32
N GLY A 126 -2.37 21.86 -36.93
CA GLY A 126 -3.35 22.15 -35.89
C GLY A 126 -2.76 21.94 -34.51
N THR A 127 -2.76 22.99 -33.70
CA THR A 127 -2.50 22.88 -32.25
C THR A 127 -3.49 21.88 -31.70
N ARG A 128 -3.02 20.73 -31.23
CA ARG A 128 -3.90 19.78 -30.55
C ARG A 128 -4.59 20.56 -29.42
N PRO A 129 -5.94 20.59 -29.34
CA PRO A 129 -6.67 21.43 -28.38
C PRO A 129 -6.41 21.05 -26.91
N ASN A 130 -5.65 19.97 -26.67
CA ASN A 130 -5.33 19.46 -25.35
C ASN A 130 -4.03 20.01 -24.76
N ASP A 131 -3.25 20.81 -25.50
CA ASP A 131 -1.96 21.31 -25.00
C ASP A 131 -2.00 22.84 -24.75
N PRO A 132 -2.45 23.27 -23.56
CA PRO A 132 -2.60 24.69 -23.22
C PRO A 132 -1.28 25.46 -23.26
N CYS A 133 -0.14 24.77 -23.18
CA CYS A 133 1.20 25.37 -23.24
C CYS A 133 1.55 25.93 -24.63
N ARG A 134 0.82 25.55 -25.69
CA ARG A 134 1.13 25.91 -27.10
C ARG A 134 0.26 27.02 -27.68
N LEU A 135 -0.68 27.57 -26.89
CA LEU A 135 -1.63 28.56 -27.36
C LEU A 135 -0.98 29.91 -27.68
N ASP A 136 0.05 30.31 -26.92
CA ASP A 136 0.79 31.55 -27.13
C ASP A 136 2.32 31.36 -26.99
N PRO A 137 3.05 31.13 -28.10
CA PRO A 137 4.50 30.97 -28.09
C PRO A 137 5.28 32.29 -27.92
N GLU A 138 4.59 33.43 -27.80
CA GLU A 138 5.22 34.73 -27.57
C GLU A 138 4.97 35.29 -26.16
N THR A 139 4.07 34.70 -25.38
CA THR A 139 3.87 35.13 -23.99
C THR A 139 5.11 34.80 -23.16
N PRO A 140 5.71 35.77 -22.45
CA PRO A 140 6.89 35.52 -21.64
C PRO A 140 6.63 34.41 -20.62
N VAL A 141 7.53 33.42 -20.56
CA VAL A 141 7.47 32.35 -19.56
C VAL A 141 7.64 32.96 -18.17
N LYS A 142 6.54 33.04 -17.41
CA LYS A 142 6.55 33.44 -16.00
C LYS A 142 6.62 32.18 -15.16
N LEU A 143 7.83 31.78 -14.77
CA LEU A 143 8.02 30.73 -13.78
C LEU A 143 7.64 31.28 -12.40
N SER A 144 6.85 30.52 -11.64
CA SER A 144 6.49 30.91 -10.28
C SER A 144 7.74 30.94 -9.40
N THR A 145 8.11 32.11 -8.87
CA THR A 145 9.27 32.30 -7.97
C THR A 145 8.94 31.95 -6.51
N ARG A 146 7.83 31.26 -6.24
CA ARG A 146 7.41 30.93 -4.88
C ARG A 146 8.37 29.88 -4.30
N PRO A 147 8.97 30.11 -3.12
CA PRO A 147 9.94 29.19 -2.50
C PRO A 147 9.37 27.80 -2.30
#